data_AF-A0A9P1GPM4-F1
#
_entry.id   AF-A0A9P1GPM4-F1
#
_cell.length_a   1.000
_cell.length_b   1.000
_cell.length_c   1.000
_cell.angle_alpha   90.00
_cell.angle_beta   90.00
_cell.angle_gamma   90.00
#
_symmetry.space_group_name_H-M   'P 1'
#
loop_
_entity.id
_entity.type
_entity.pdbx_description
1 polymer ?
#
loop_
_entity_poly.entity_id
_entity_poly.type
_entity_poly.pdbx_seq_one_letter_code
_entity_poly.pdbx_strand_id
1 'polypeptide(L)'
;MARVMMKLSPRCLAACLPAVQLVAYNTAFVSGATAGAALSTGVAAHVCKESAGTAAMQVAAAFLCEGFQQVVHNKFCNWLFRCGCTWEWAGGWNKCNVRNAFGPKCPWCVARLSISWTTDCLPLVFMLLVFSEAKARRSPFWVQLLLPIFSFLLLGTLVAFCFKLASGYPYFIGGPVRGKDIMTDSNHETS
;
A
#
# COMPACT_ATOMS: atom_id res chain seq x y z
N MET A 1 -8.62 -8.65 -42.13
CA MET A 1 -8.58 -8.20 -40.72
C MET A 1 -10.01 -7.98 -40.23
N ALA A 2 -10.59 -8.97 -39.54
CA ALA A 2 -11.97 -8.89 -39.05
C ALA A 2 -11.98 -8.30 -37.62
N ARG A 3 -12.69 -7.17 -37.42
CA ARG A 3 -13.01 -6.61 -36.10
C ARG A 3 -14.00 -7.55 -35.41
N VAL A 4 -13.52 -8.34 -34.45
CA VAL A 4 -14.40 -9.05 -33.51
C VAL A 4 -14.91 -8.03 -32.49
N MET A 5 -16.08 -7.45 -32.75
CA MET A 5 -16.83 -6.71 -31.73
C MET A 5 -17.49 -7.72 -30.78
N MET A 6 -16.87 -7.92 -29.61
CA MET A 6 -17.51 -8.66 -28.52
C MET A 6 -18.70 -7.86 -27.99
N LYS A 7 -19.93 -8.31 -28.31
CA LYS A 7 -21.14 -7.90 -27.59
C LYS A 7 -21.08 -8.49 -26.18
N LEU A 8 -20.78 -7.65 -25.19
CA LEU A 8 -20.94 -8.00 -23.77
C LEU A 8 -22.43 -8.20 -23.47
N SER A 9 -22.76 -9.34 -22.88
CA SER A 9 -24.13 -9.66 -22.46
C SER A 9 -24.54 -8.76 -21.29
N PRO A 10 -25.75 -8.15 -21.30
CA PRO A 10 -26.23 -7.31 -20.20
C PRO A 10 -26.33 -8.06 -18.86
N ARG A 11 -26.39 -9.40 -18.87
CA ARG A 11 -26.33 -10.23 -17.66
C ARG A 11 -24.96 -10.21 -16.98
N CYS A 12 -23.86 -10.06 -17.74
CA CYS A 12 -22.51 -9.94 -17.17
C CYS A 12 -22.29 -8.57 -16.50
N LEU A 13 -22.86 -7.50 -17.06
CA LEU A 13 -22.79 -6.17 -16.45
C LEU A 13 -23.48 -6.13 -15.08
N ALA A 14 -24.67 -6.73 -14.97
CA ALA A 14 -25.44 -6.73 -13.73
C ALA A 14 -24.76 -7.53 -12.59
N ALA A 15 -24.06 -8.62 -12.92
CA ALA A 15 -23.36 -9.44 -11.92
C ALA A 15 -22.05 -8.80 -11.41
N CYS A 16 -21.40 -7.96 -12.21
CA CYS A 16 -20.13 -7.30 -11.82
C CYS A 16 -20.36 -6.01 -11.02
N LEU A 17 -21.52 -5.37 -11.17
CA LEU A 17 -21.86 -4.12 -10.50
C LEU A 17 -21.68 -4.13 -8.97
N PRO A 18 -22.15 -5.15 -8.22
CA PRO A 18 -22.03 -5.14 -6.76
C PRO A 18 -20.59 -5.33 -6.27
N ALA A 19 -19.74 -6.10 -6.98
CA ALA A 19 -18.34 -6.29 -6.61
C ALA A 19 -17.52 -5.00 -6.82
N VAL A 20 -17.78 -4.29 -7.91
CA VAL A 20 -17.15 -2.98 -8.20
C VAL A 20 -17.61 -1.93 -7.19
N GLN A 21 -18.90 -1.92 -6.82
CA GLN A 21 -19.44 -1.03 -5.80
C GLN A 21 -18.89 -1.32 -4.40
N LEU A 22 -18.72 -2.58 -4.01
CA LEU A 22 -18.21 -2.94 -2.68
C LEU A 22 -16.72 -2.59 -2.50
N VAL A 23 -15.92 -2.74 -3.56
CA VAL A 23 -14.52 -2.29 -3.59
C VAL A 23 -14.43 -0.77 -3.56
N ALA A 24 -15.28 -0.07 -4.33
CA ALA A 24 -15.36 1.40 -4.28
C ALA A 24 -15.83 1.92 -2.90
N TYR A 25 -16.73 1.21 -2.22
CA TYR A 25 -17.26 1.61 -0.91
C TYR A 25 -16.24 1.40 0.22
N ASN A 26 -15.54 0.25 0.24
CA ASN A 26 -14.50 0.01 1.25
C ASN A 26 -13.25 0.89 1.07
N THR A 27 -12.87 1.18 -0.18
CA THR A 27 -11.77 2.13 -0.45
C THR A 27 -12.13 3.56 -0.04
N ALA A 28 -13.38 3.98 -0.23
CA ALA A 28 -13.86 5.28 0.24
C ALA A 28 -13.92 5.38 1.78
N PHE A 29 -14.27 4.29 2.48
CA PHE A 29 -14.45 4.29 3.93
C PHE A 29 -13.13 4.24 4.71
N VAL A 30 -12.08 3.59 4.18
CA VAL A 30 -10.83 3.39 4.94
C VAL A 30 -9.74 4.42 4.60
N SER A 31 -9.78 5.08 3.43
CA SER A 31 -8.69 5.98 3.02
C SER A 31 -9.07 7.45 2.79
N GLY A 32 -10.36 7.80 2.75
CA GLY A 32 -10.81 9.17 2.41
C GLY A 32 -10.30 9.67 1.04
N ALA A 33 -9.74 8.80 0.21
CA ALA A 33 -9.09 9.14 -1.05
C ALA A 33 -9.88 8.62 -2.23
N THR A 34 -10.20 9.52 -3.16
CA THR A 34 -10.88 9.26 -4.45
C THR A 34 -10.11 8.31 -5.38
N ALA A 35 -8.90 7.88 -5.01
CA ALA A 35 -8.08 6.93 -5.75
C ALA A 35 -8.70 5.52 -5.87
N GLY A 36 -9.59 5.14 -4.94
CA GLY A 36 -10.34 3.87 -5.00
C GLY A 36 -11.23 3.72 -6.24
N ALA A 37 -11.73 4.83 -6.79
CA ALA A 37 -12.63 4.82 -7.94
C ALA A 37 -11.93 4.56 -9.28
N ALA A 38 -10.65 4.93 -9.42
CA ALA A 38 -9.90 4.67 -10.64
C ALA A 38 -9.39 3.21 -10.71
N LEU A 39 -9.08 2.62 -9.56
CA LEU A 39 -8.69 1.21 -9.47
C LEU A 39 -9.85 0.25 -9.76
N SER A 40 -11.07 0.63 -9.39
CA SER A 40 -12.25 -0.21 -9.60
C SER A 40 -12.62 -0.39 -11.08
N THR A 41 -12.34 0.59 -11.94
CA THR A 41 -12.65 0.51 -13.38
C THR A 41 -11.66 -0.36 -14.17
N GLY A 42 -10.37 -0.33 -13.84
CA GLY A 42 -9.36 -1.20 -14.46
C GLY A 42 -9.55 -2.68 -14.11
N VAL A 43 -9.89 -2.99 -12.86
CA VAL A 43 -10.18 -4.35 -12.41
C VAL A 43 -11.49 -4.87 -13.03
N ALA A 44 -12.52 -4.02 -13.16
CA ALA A 44 -13.80 -4.41 -13.76
C ALA A 44 -13.66 -4.89 -15.22
N ALA A 45 -12.78 -4.27 -16.01
CA ALA A 45 -12.55 -4.66 -17.41
C ALA A 45 -11.87 -6.04 -17.52
N HIS A 46 -11.02 -6.40 -16.57
CA HIS A 46 -10.35 -7.70 -16.55
C HIS A 46 -11.24 -8.82 -16.01
N VAL A 47 -12.11 -8.51 -15.04
CA VAL A 47 -13.02 -9.47 -14.39
C VAL A 47 -14.16 -9.92 -15.32
N CYS A 48 -14.60 -9.08 -16.26
CA CYS A 48 -15.77 -9.38 -17.10
C CYS A 48 -15.57 -10.56 -18.07
N LYS A 49 -14.34 -11.08 -18.22
CA LYS A 49 -14.02 -12.21 -19.10
C LYS A 49 -13.86 -13.54 -18.37
N GLU A 50 -13.93 -13.53 -17.04
CA GLU A 50 -13.48 -14.64 -16.21
C GLU A 50 -14.65 -15.26 -15.43
N SER A 51 -14.63 -16.59 -15.24
CA SER A 51 -15.69 -17.34 -14.55
C SER A 51 -15.95 -16.77 -13.14
N ALA A 52 -17.19 -16.82 -12.63
CA ALA A 52 -17.55 -16.28 -11.31
C ALA A 52 -16.60 -16.70 -10.16
N GLY A 53 -15.99 -17.90 -10.24
CA GLY A 53 -15.02 -18.38 -9.26
C GLY A 53 -13.70 -17.59 -9.22
N THR A 54 -13.23 -17.03 -10.33
CA THR A 54 -11.96 -16.28 -10.34
C THR A 54 -12.15 -14.85 -9.80
N ALA A 55 -13.32 -14.25 -10.02
CA ALA A 55 -13.67 -12.94 -9.48
C ALA A 55 -13.67 -12.95 -7.93
N ALA A 56 -14.30 -13.95 -7.31
CA ALA A 56 -14.33 -14.09 -5.86
C ALA A 56 -12.91 -14.19 -5.25
N MET A 57 -12.02 -14.95 -5.88
CA MET A 57 -10.63 -15.08 -5.44
C MET A 57 -9.86 -13.76 -5.55
N GLN A 58 -10.08 -12.97 -6.62
CA GLN A 58 -9.41 -11.67 -6.78
C GLN A 58 -9.88 -10.67 -5.73
N VAL A 59 -11.17 -10.64 -5.43
CA VAL A 59 -11.71 -9.81 -4.34
C VAL A 59 -11.09 -10.21 -3.01
N ALA A 60 -11.04 -11.52 -2.70
CA ALA A 60 -10.39 -12.01 -1.48
C ALA A 60 -8.90 -11.61 -1.42
N ALA A 61 -8.17 -11.75 -2.54
CA ALA A 61 -6.77 -11.33 -2.63
C ALA A 61 -6.60 -9.83 -2.38
N ALA A 62 -7.49 -8.98 -2.92
CA ALA A 62 -7.47 -7.54 -2.68
C ALA A 62 -7.67 -7.20 -1.21
N PHE A 63 -8.65 -7.81 -0.53
CA PHE A 63 -8.85 -7.63 0.91
C PHE A 63 -7.65 -8.08 1.74
N LEU A 64 -7.04 -9.22 1.38
CA LEU A 64 -5.85 -9.71 2.09
C LEU A 64 -4.63 -8.80 1.89
N CYS A 65 -4.41 -8.32 0.67
CA CYS A 65 -3.31 -7.41 0.36
C CYS A 65 -3.48 -6.05 1.06
N GLU A 66 -4.69 -5.49 1.04
CA GLU A 66 -5.02 -4.24 1.72
C GLU A 66 -4.89 -4.38 3.25
N GLY A 67 -5.44 -5.45 3.82
CA GLY A 67 -5.31 -5.73 5.25
C GLY A 67 -3.85 -5.90 5.67
N PHE A 68 -3.05 -6.63 4.89
CA PHE A 68 -1.62 -6.76 5.12
C PHE A 68 -0.91 -5.40 5.07
N GLN A 69 -1.21 -4.59 4.05
CA GLN A 69 -0.64 -3.26 3.89
C GLN A 69 -0.96 -2.38 5.09
N GLN A 70 -2.22 -2.26 5.52
CA GLN A 70 -2.58 -1.45 6.68
C GLN A 70 -1.88 -1.88 7.98
N VAL A 71 -1.76 -3.19 8.19
CA VAL A 71 -1.09 -3.73 9.38
C VAL A 71 0.42 -3.42 9.37
N VAL A 72 1.08 -3.58 8.22
CA VAL A 72 2.54 -3.56 8.11
C VAL A 72 3.10 -2.19 7.77
N HIS A 73 2.35 -1.33 7.07
CA HIS A 73 2.82 -0.07 6.48
C HIS A 73 3.55 0.81 7.51
N ASN A 74 2.94 1.07 8.67
CA ASN A 74 3.54 1.95 9.67
C ASN A 74 4.82 1.39 10.27
N LYS A 75 4.81 0.09 10.60
CA LYS A 75 5.96 -0.55 11.22
C LYS A 75 7.10 -0.66 10.23
N PHE A 76 6.80 -0.92 8.97
CA PHE A 76 7.75 -0.94 7.87
C PHE A 76 8.33 0.45 7.58
N CYS A 77 7.50 1.50 7.58
CA CYS A 77 7.95 2.89 7.50
C CYS A 77 8.92 3.24 8.62
N ASN A 78 8.62 2.86 9.87
CA ASN A 78 9.55 3.06 10.98
C ASN A 78 10.83 2.22 10.86
N TRP A 79 10.74 1.00 10.36
CA TRP A 79 11.93 0.17 10.15
C TRP A 79 12.89 0.82 9.14
N LEU A 80 12.35 1.39 8.06
CA LEU A 80 13.15 2.09 7.03
C LEU A 80 13.64 3.45 7.52
N PHE A 81 12.75 4.32 8.00
CA PHE A 81 13.05 5.73 8.27
C PHE A 81 13.30 6.08 9.74
N ARG A 82 13.17 5.12 10.66
CA ARG A 82 13.33 5.29 12.12
C ARG A 82 12.53 6.48 12.66
N CYS A 83 11.33 6.65 12.12
CA CYS A 83 10.50 7.84 12.31
C CYS A 83 9.66 7.82 13.60
N GLY A 84 9.54 6.67 14.27
CA GLY A 84 8.71 6.50 15.46
C GLY A 84 7.30 5.93 15.19
N CYS A 85 6.95 5.62 13.95
CA CYS A 85 5.70 4.90 13.66
C CYS A 85 5.70 3.51 14.31
N THR A 86 4.52 3.06 14.72
CA THR A 86 4.30 1.74 15.31
C THR A 86 3.03 1.12 14.72
N TRP A 87 2.64 -0.06 15.21
CA TRP A 87 1.39 -0.71 14.80
C TRP A 87 0.19 0.24 14.97
N GLU A 88 -0.81 0.15 14.10
CA GLU A 88 -2.00 1.00 14.17
C GLU A 88 -2.66 0.94 15.55
N TRP A 89 -2.87 -0.27 16.08
CA TRP A 89 -3.43 -0.48 17.42
C TRP A 89 -2.48 -0.14 18.57
N ALA A 90 -1.19 0.10 18.29
CA ALA A 90 -0.19 0.52 19.29
C ALA A 90 0.07 2.04 19.24
N GLY A 91 -0.83 2.81 18.62
CA GLY A 91 -0.76 4.26 18.51
C GLY A 91 -0.28 4.77 17.16
N GLY A 92 -0.10 3.92 16.15
CA GLY A 92 0.14 4.28 14.76
C GLY A 92 1.22 5.36 14.60
N TRP A 93 0.79 6.58 14.28
CA TRP A 93 1.66 7.72 13.98
C TRP A 93 1.77 8.73 15.14
N ASN A 94 1.20 8.42 16.31
CA ASN A 94 1.16 9.33 17.47
C ASN A 94 2.55 9.71 17.96
N LYS A 95 3.53 8.80 17.82
CA LYS A 95 4.94 9.03 18.17
C LYS A 95 5.84 9.31 16.95
N CYS A 96 5.24 9.56 15.79
CA CYS A 96 6.01 9.82 14.58
C CYS A 96 6.65 11.22 14.60
N ASN A 97 7.87 11.32 14.09
CA ASN A 97 8.68 12.55 14.07
C ASN A 97 8.07 13.68 13.21
N VAL A 98 7.03 13.38 12.43
CA VAL A 98 6.20 14.40 11.77
C VAL A 98 5.63 15.40 12.77
N ARG A 99 5.48 15.02 14.04
CA ARG A 99 4.97 15.88 15.12
C ARG A 99 6.04 16.68 15.86
N ASN A 100 7.34 16.41 15.66
CA ASN A 100 8.40 17.14 16.37
C ASN A 100 8.39 18.63 16.01
N ALA A 101 8.67 19.55 16.94
CA ALA A 101 8.74 20.97 16.58
C ALA A 101 9.91 21.27 15.59
N PHE A 102 11.03 20.55 15.76
CA PHE A 102 12.26 20.77 15.01
C PHE A 102 12.82 19.48 14.39
N GLY A 103 13.70 19.64 13.39
CA GLY A 103 14.41 18.57 12.69
C GLY A 103 13.67 17.99 11.47
N PRO A 104 14.36 17.22 10.61
CA PRO A 104 13.78 16.57 9.43
C PRO A 104 12.51 15.74 9.70
N LYS A 105 11.56 15.80 8.78
CA LYS A 105 10.34 15.00 8.86
C LYS A 105 10.48 13.76 8.01
N CYS A 106 9.89 12.64 8.45
CA CYS A 106 9.88 11.41 7.66
C CYS A 106 9.25 11.68 6.29
N PRO A 107 10.00 11.54 5.18
CA PRO A 107 9.54 11.93 3.85
C PRO A 107 8.39 11.04 3.37
N TRP A 108 8.30 9.80 3.87
CA TRP A 108 7.18 8.90 3.64
C TRP A 108 5.90 9.45 4.30
N CYS A 109 5.95 9.80 5.59
CA CYS A 109 4.77 10.24 6.34
C CYS A 109 4.31 11.67 5.96
N VAL A 110 5.20 12.52 5.44
CA VAL A 110 4.84 13.87 4.94
C VAL A 110 4.73 13.95 3.42
N ALA A 111 4.67 12.79 2.75
CA ALA A 111 4.54 12.73 1.30
C ALA A 111 3.33 13.55 0.83
N ARG A 112 3.55 14.44 -0.14
CA ARG A 112 2.48 15.25 -0.73
C ARG A 112 1.45 14.34 -1.41
N LEU A 113 0.20 14.79 -1.49
CA LEU A 113 -0.88 14.04 -2.16
C LEU A 113 -0.53 13.61 -3.60
N SER A 114 0.27 14.41 -4.32
CA SER A 114 0.72 14.10 -5.68
C SER A 114 1.65 12.88 -5.79
N ILE A 115 2.26 12.46 -4.68
CA ILE A 115 3.20 11.33 -4.62
C ILE A 115 2.80 10.30 -3.56
N SER A 116 1.82 10.56 -2.69
CA SER A 116 1.40 9.64 -1.63
C SER A 116 0.87 8.31 -2.19
N TRP A 117 0.28 8.33 -3.39
CA TRP A 117 -0.15 7.12 -4.10
C TRP A 117 0.98 6.12 -4.33
N THR A 118 2.25 6.58 -4.39
CA THR A 118 3.42 5.70 -4.54
C THR A 118 3.67 4.83 -3.30
N THR A 119 3.14 5.24 -2.14
CA THR A 119 3.32 4.54 -0.87
C THR A 119 2.15 3.66 -0.47
N ASP A 120 1.01 3.82 -1.15
CA ASP A 120 -0.25 3.17 -0.79
C ASP A 120 -0.85 2.42 -1.98
N CYS A 121 -1.36 3.13 -2.99
CA CYS A 121 -1.98 2.50 -4.16
C CYS A 121 -0.99 1.67 -4.99
N LEU A 122 0.23 2.16 -5.19
CA LEU A 122 1.23 1.51 -6.05
C LEU A 122 1.64 0.12 -5.50
N PRO A 123 2.03 -0.05 -4.22
CA PRO A 123 2.26 -1.38 -3.65
C PRO A 123 1.06 -2.31 -3.74
N LEU A 124 -0.15 -1.83 -3.48
CA LEU A 124 -1.37 -2.63 -3.57
C LEU A 124 -1.60 -3.17 -4.98
N VAL A 125 -1.49 -2.31 -6.00
CA VAL A 125 -1.59 -2.71 -7.41
C VAL A 125 -0.54 -3.74 -7.76
N PHE A 126 0.70 -3.52 -7.32
CA PHE A 126 1.79 -4.43 -7.63
C PHE A 126 1.59 -5.81 -6.98
N MET A 127 1.14 -5.86 -5.72
CA MET A 127 0.76 -7.10 -5.03
C MET A 127 -0.31 -7.89 -5.81
N LEU A 128 -1.35 -7.20 -6.29
CA LEU A 128 -2.44 -7.82 -7.06
C LEU A 128 -1.99 -8.33 -8.43
N LEU A 129 -1.10 -7.61 -9.12
CA LEU A 129 -0.51 -8.05 -10.37
C LEU A 129 0.34 -9.30 -10.16
N VAL A 130 1.17 -9.31 -9.12
CA VAL A 130 2.01 -10.45 -8.74
C VAL A 130 1.16 -11.68 -8.37
N PHE A 131 0.08 -11.49 -7.61
CA PHE A 131 -0.87 -12.55 -7.31
C PHE A 131 -1.51 -13.13 -8.59
N SER A 132 -1.98 -12.25 -9.47
CA SER A 132 -2.61 -12.63 -10.74
C SER A 132 -1.67 -13.40 -11.65
N GLU A 133 -0.41 -12.99 -11.74
CA GLU A 133 0.62 -13.69 -12.51
C GLU A 133 0.97 -15.06 -11.88
N ALA A 134 1.12 -15.13 -10.56
CA ALA A 134 1.36 -16.39 -9.86
C ALA A 134 0.23 -17.41 -10.10
N LYS A 135 -1.02 -16.92 -10.09
CA LYS A 135 -2.22 -17.71 -10.40
C LYS A 135 -2.28 -18.13 -11.87
N ALA A 136 -1.98 -17.22 -12.80
CA ALA A 136 -1.93 -17.53 -14.24
C ALA A 136 -0.92 -18.65 -14.55
N ARG A 137 0.23 -18.65 -13.84
CA ARG A 137 1.24 -19.70 -13.91
C ARG A 137 0.87 -21.00 -13.18
N ARG A 138 -0.31 -21.06 -12.55
CA ARG A 138 -0.76 -22.19 -11.71
C ARG A 138 0.27 -22.55 -10.63
N SER A 139 0.93 -21.54 -10.06
CA SER A 139 1.90 -21.72 -8.98
C SER A 139 1.23 -22.39 -7.77
N PRO A 140 1.95 -23.13 -6.92
CA PRO A 140 1.37 -23.70 -5.71
C PRO A 140 0.80 -22.60 -4.81
N PHE A 141 -0.25 -22.92 -4.05
CA PHE A 141 -1.01 -21.94 -3.25
C PHE A 141 -0.12 -21.07 -2.33
N TRP A 142 0.86 -21.67 -1.66
CA TRP A 142 1.79 -20.93 -0.79
C TRP A 142 2.60 -19.85 -1.53
N VAL A 143 3.00 -20.11 -2.78
CA VAL A 143 3.69 -19.11 -3.61
C VAL A 143 2.75 -17.98 -3.97
N GLN A 144 1.49 -18.28 -4.30
CA GLN A 144 0.48 -17.24 -4.56
C GLN A 144 0.26 -16.33 -3.35
N LEU A 145 0.35 -16.87 -2.12
CA LEU A 145 0.16 -16.10 -0.90
C LEU A 145 1.41 -15.29 -0.49
N LEU A 146 2.60 -15.88 -0.60
CA LEU A 146 3.84 -15.24 -0.15
C LEU A 146 4.39 -14.22 -1.15
N LEU A 147 4.23 -14.45 -2.45
CA LEU A 147 4.85 -13.60 -3.48
C LEU A 147 4.36 -12.14 -3.44
N PRO A 148 3.05 -11.85 -3.23
CA PRO A 148 2.58 -10.47 -3.01
C PRO A 148 3.26 -9.80 -1.81
N ILE A 149 3.40 -10.49 -0.69
CA ILE A 149 4.09 -9.96 0.51
C ILE A 149 5.53 -9.58 0.19
N PHE A 150 6.28 -10.46 -0.48
CA PHE A 150 7.65 -10.16 -0.91
C PHE A 150 7.70 -8.97 -1.87
N SER A 151 6.73 -8.86 -2.78
CA SER A 151 6.65 -7.76 -3.74
C SER A 151 6.42 -6.40 -3.07
N PHE A 152 5.58 -6.36 -2.01
CA PHE A 152 5.35 -5.16 -1.20
C PHE A 152 6.65 -4.71 -0.52
N LEU A 153 7.37 -5.64 0.12
CA LEU A 153 8.61 -5.32 0.82
C LEU A 153 9.68 -4.81 -0.14
N LEU A 154 9.82 -5.44 -1.31
CA LEU A 154 10.78 -5.02 -2.32
C LEU A 154 10.44 -3.63 -2.88
N LEU A 155 9.22 -3.45 -3.39
CA LEU A 155 8.78 -2.20 -4.00
C LEU A 155 8.76 -1.05 -2.99
N GLY A 156 8.25 -1.30 -1.78
CA GLY A 156 8.23 -0.30 -0.70
C GLY A 156 9.64 0.12 -0.28
N THR A 157 10.62 -0.80 -0.25
CA THR A 157 12.02 -0.46 0.01
C THR A 157 12.60 0.41 -1.11
N LEU A 158 12.30 0.10 -2.37
CA LEU A 158 12.74 0.90 -3.52
C LEU A 158 12.15 2.32 -3.47
N VAL A 159 10.85 2.44 -3.22
CA VAL A 159 10.16 3.74 -3.08
C VAL A 159 10.77 4.53 -1.92
N ALA A 160 10.98 3.90 -0.77
CA ALA A 160 11.62 4.55 0.38
C ALA A 160 13.05 5.00 0.09
N PHE A 161 13.81 4.21 -0.67
CA PHE A 161 15.15 4.59 -1.12
C PHE A 161 15.09 5.83 -2.03
N CYS A 162 14.15 5.90 -2.97
CA CYS A 162 13.92 7.09 -3.78
C CYS A 162 13.55 8.31 -2.92
N PHE A 163 12.68 8.16 -1.92
CA PHE A 163 12.36 9.23 -0.97
C PHE A 163 13.60 9.70 -0.20
N LYS A 164 14.45 8.79 0.26
CA LYS A 164 15.71 9.11 0.93
C LYS A 164 16.59 9.99 0.05
N LEU A 165 16.81 9.58 -1.20
CA LEU A 165 17.64 10.31 -2.16
C LEU A 165 17.05 11.69 -2.49
N ALA A 166 15.73 11.77 -2.72
CA ALA A 166 15.06 12.99 -3.12
C ALA A 166 14.97 14.05 -1.99
N SER A 167 14.87 13.60 -0.73
CA SER A 167 14.69 14.50 0.41
C SER A 167 15.97 14.78 1.20
N GLY A 168 17.05 14.04 0.94
CA GLY A 168 18.27 14.10 1.75
C GLY A 168 18.05 13.62 3.20
N TYR A 169 17.01 12.82 3.44
CA TYR A 169 16.64 12.42 4.79
C TYR A 169 17.71 11.50 5.41
N PRO A 170 18.22 11.82 6.61
CA PRO A 170 19.48 11.23 7.10
C PRO A 170 19.34 9.83 7.72
N TYR A 171 18.13 9.31 7.93
CA TYR A 171 17.90 7.98 8.52
C TYR A 171 17.38 7.01 7.47
N PHE A 172 18.07 5.88 7.28
CA PHE A 172 17.60 4.82 6.39
C PHE A 172 18.21 3.47 6.74
N ILE A 173 17.42 2.54 7.28
CA ILE A 173 17.76 1.17 7.73
C ILE A 173 18.83 1.13 8.85
N GLY A 174 19.86 1.98 8.79
CA GLY A 174 20.84 2.27 9.82
C GLY A 174 20.86 3.75 10.25
N GLY A 175 21.70 4.06 11.22
CA GLY A 175 21.84 5.39 11.84
C GLY A 175 21.24 5.48 13.25
N PRO A 176 21.36 6.62 13.95
CA PRO A 176 20.77 6.81 15.28
C PRO A 176 19.24 6.65 15.28
N VAL A 177 18.63 6.13 16.37
CA VAL A 177 17.16 6.18 16.51
C VAL A 177 16.79 7.63 16.78
N ARG A 178 15.85 8.19 16.02
CA ARG A 178 15.47 9.59 16.26
C ARG A 178 14.59 9.73 17.49
N GLY A 179 14.87 10.75 18.29
CA GLY A 179 13.95 11.31 19.30
C GLY A 179 14.19 10.91 20.75
N LYS A 180 15.12 10.00 21.05
CA LYS A 180 15.60 9.84 22.44
C LYS A 180 16.76 10.78 22.72
N ASP A 181 17.73 10.83 21.82
CA ASP A 181 19.05 11.40 22.11
C ASP A 181 18.96 12.92 22.36
N ILE A 182 18.20 13.65 21.55
CA ILE A 182 18.09 15.14 21.62
C ILE A 182 17.44 15.64 22.92
N MET A 183 16.52 14.87 23.55
CA MET A 183 15.93 15.27 24.83
C MET A 183 16.80 14.88 26.03
N THR A 184 17.72 13.94 25.87
CA THR A 184 18.59 13.52 26.98
C THR A 184 19.71 14.55 27.19
N ASP A 185 20.17 15.20 26.12
CA ASP A 185 21.25 16.20 26.21
C ASP A 185 20.77 17.56 26.75
N SER A 186 19.53 17.99 26.44
CA SER A 186 19.02 19.29 26.91
C SER A 186 18.79 19.38 28.43
N ASN A 187 18.73 18.23 29.12
CA ASN A 187 18.56 18.20 30.58
C ASN A 187 19.89 18.27 31.34
N HIS A 188 21.04 18.21 30.65
CA HIS A 188 22.35 18.21 31.29
C HIS A 188 23.07 19.57 31.28
N GLU A 189 22.60 20.55 30.51
CA GLU A 189 23.21 21.89 30.45
C GLU A 189 22.61 22.91 31.45
N THR A 190 21.65 22.49 32.29
CA THR A 190 20.97 23.39 33.25
C THR A 190 21.23 23.08 34.73
N SER A 191 22.23 22.25 35.03
CA SER A 191 22.63 21.89 36.40
C SER A 191 24.06 22.29 36.72
#